data_AF-A0A2L2Z8U0-F1
#
_entry.id   AF-A0A2L2Z8U0-F1
#
_cell.length_a   1.000
_cell.length_b   1.000
_cell.length_c   1.000
_cell.angle_alpha   90.00
_cell.angle_beta   90.00
_cell.angle_gamma   90.00
#
_symmetry.space_group_name_H-M   'P 1'
#
loop_
_entity.id
_entity.type
_entity.pdbx_description
1 polymer ?
#
loop_
_entity_poly.entity_id
_entity_poly.type
_entity_poly.pdbx_seq_one_letter_code
_entity_poly.pdbx_strand_id
1 'polypeptide(L)' 'WPRSRVTARNSIDVYCDTETDGGGWTLIQRRVYFSRAQDYFNLNCANYKSCFCHIEKDFWLGYDKIFA' A
#
# COMPACT_ATOMS: atom_id res chain seq x y z
N TRP A 1 -7.94 -12.65 -16.63
CA TRP A 1 -7.34 -11.40 -16.12
C TRP A 1 -5.85 -11.43 -16.40
N PRO A 2 -5.30 -10.52 -17.23
CA PRO A 2 -3.88 -10.57 -17.52
C PRO A 2 -3.11 -10.27 -16.24
N ARG A 3 -2.31 -11.22 -15.78
CA ARG A 3 -1.36 -10.98 -14.69
C ARG A 3 -0.35 -9.94 -15.16
N SER A 4 -0.20 -8.86 -14.40
CA SER A 4 0.86 -7.88 -14.61
C SER A 4 2.21 -8.58 -14.76
N ARG A 5 3.04 -8.17 -15.72
CA ARG A 5 4.42 -8.70 -15.82
C ARG A 5 5.26 -8.36 -14.58
N VAL A 6 4.88 -7.34 -13.81
CA VAL A 6 5.56 -6.92 -12.57
C VAL A 6 5.24 -7.85 -11.41
N THR A 7 3.99 -8.32 -11.28
CA THR A 7 3.54 -9.26 -10.23
C THR A 7 3.44 -10.72 -10.70
N ALA A 8 3.73 -11.00 -11.98
CA ALA A 8 3.61 -12.34 -12.57
C ALA A 8 4.49 -13.42 -11.92
N ARG A 9 5.50 -13.04 -11.13
CA ARG A 9 6.39 -13.98 -10.42
C ARG A 9 6.33 -13.89 -8.90
N ASN A 10 5.76 -12.83 -8.33
CA ASN A 10 5.74 -12.60 -6.88
C ASN A 10 4.35 -12.14 -6.44
N SER A 11 3.74 -12.89 -5.51
CA SER A 11 2.56 -12.44 -4.77
C SER A 11 2.93 -11.23 -3.92
N ILE A 12 2.04 -10.24 -3.88
CA ILE A 12 2.18 -9.07 -3.02
C ILE A 12 1.19 -9.18 -1.87
N ASP A 13 1.67 -8.93 -0.66
CA ASP A 13 0.78 -8.79 0.49
C ASP A 13 0.07 -7.43 0.40
N VAL A 14 -1.24 -7.45 0.54
CA VAL A 14 -2.12 -6.27 0.51
C VAL A 14 -3.07 -6.31 1.69
N TYR A 15 -3.51 -5.14 2.15
CA TYR A 15 -4.59 -5.06 3.13
C TYR A 15 -5.93 -5.09 2.39
N CYS A 16 -6.73 -6.11 2.67
CA CYS A 16 -8.10 -6.21 2.16
C CYS A 16 -9.06 -5.63 3.20
N ASP A 17 -9.86 -4.65 2.79
CA ASP A 17 -11.01 -4.19 3.55
C ASP A 17 -12.25 -4.96 3.08
N THR A 18 -12.78 -5.77 3.99
CA THR A 18 -13.92 -6.66 3.78
C THR A 18 -15.23 -6.10 4.35
N GLU A 19 -15.21 -4.92 4.97
CA GLU A 19 -16.33 -4.37 5.72
C GLU A 19 -16.91 -3.12 5.06
N THR A 20 -16.06 -2.22 4.56
CA THR A 20 -16.52 -0.96 3.95
C THR A 20 -17.28 -1.23 2.66
N ASP A 21 -18.51 -0.71 2.56
CA ASP A 21 -19.37 -0.78 1.37
C ASP A 21 -19.53 -2.20 0.79
N GLY A 22 -19.70 -3.20 1.67
CA GLY A 22 -19.84 -4.60 1.26
C GLY A 22 -18.52 -5.31 0.95
N GLY A 23 -17.38 -4.66 1.19
CA GLY A 23 -16.05 -5.24 1.14
C GLY A 23 -15.49 -5.41 -0.28
N GLY A 24 -14.31 -6.04 -0.36
CA GLY A 24 -13.59 -6.26 -1.62
C GLY A 24 -12.62 -5.12 -1.99
N TRP A 25 -12.40 -4.19 -1.07
CA TRP A 25 -11.49 -3.08 -1.28
C TRP A 25 -10.05 -3.49 -0.99
N THR A 26 -9.14 -3.09 -1.87
CA THR A 26 -7.70 -3.20 -1.63
C THR A 26 -7.19 -1.85 -1.16
N LEU A 27 -6.73 -1.75 0.08
CA LEU A 27 -6.18 -0.49 0.61
C LEU A 27 -4.77 -0.27 0.06
N ILE A 28 -4.60 0.83 -0.66
CA ILE A 28 -3.32 1.28 -1.20
C ILE A 28 -2.56 2.21 -0.23
N GLN A 29 -3.29 2.86 0.68
CA GLN A 29 -2.77 3.86 1.60
C GLN A 29 -3.64 3.91 2.86
N ARG A 30 -3.02 3.96 4.04
CA ARG A 30 -3.72 4.06 5.33
C ARG A 30 -2.99 5.03 6.26
N ARG A 31 -3.76 5.85 7.02
CA ARG A 31 -3.29 6.68 8.13
C ARG A 31 -4.22 6.49 9.32
N VAL A 32 -3.77 5.77 10.33
CA VAL A 32 -4.53 5.46 11.54
C VAL A 32 -3.73 5.76 12.81
N TYR A 33 -2.40 5.74 12.77
CA TYR A 33 -1.58 6.03 13.94
C TYR A 33 -1.18 7.51 14.05
N PHE A 34 -1.92 8.24 14.87
CA PHE A 34 -1.60 9.63 15.27
C PHE A 34 -0.34 9.76 16.14
N SER A 35 0.34 8.66 16.50
CA SER A 35 1.61 8.70 17.25
C SER A 35 2.84 8.93 16.38
N ARG A 36 2.69 8.96 15.04
CA ARG A 36 3.78 9.28 14.12
C ARG A 36 3.84 10.79 13.90
N ALA A 37 5.06 11.30 13.73
CA ALA A 37 5.30 12.71 13.48
C ALA A 37 4.56 13.18 12.21
N GLN A 38 4.12 14.42 12.20
CA GLN A 38 3.26 14.97 11.13
C GLN A 38 3.94 14.94 9.74
N ASP A 39 5.26 14.87 9.72
CA ASP A 39 6.15 14.75 8.56
C ASP A 39 6.45 13.31 8.14
N TYR A 40 5.80 12.31 8.72
CA TYR A 40 6.04 10.88 8.43
C TYR A 40 5.87 10.51 6.95
N PHE A 41 5.04 11.25 6.22
CA PHE A 41 4.82 11.09 4.78
C PHE A 41 5.64 12.08 3.93
N ASN A 42 6.46 12.95 4.51
CA ASN A 42 7.38 13.82 3.75
C ASN A 42 8.66 13.05 3.40
N LEU A 43 8.50 12.01 2.57
CA LEU A 43 9.58 11.14 2.15
C LEU A 43 10.03 11.44 0.71
N ASN A 44 11.28 11.13 0.40
CA ASN A 44 11.83 11.26 -0.94
C ASN A 44 11.13 10.34 -1.95
N CYS A 45 11.18 10.71 -3.23
CA CYS A 45 10.54 9.98 -4.33
C CYS A 45 10.92 8.49 -4.38
N ALA A 46 12.16 8.14 -4.01
CA ALA A 46 12.62 6.76 -3.90
C ALA A 46 11.81 5.94 -2.88
N ASN A 47 11.43 6.54 -1.75
CA ASN A 47 10.62 5.87 -0.73
C ASN A 47 9.19 5.66 -1.22
N TYR A 48 8.61 6.58 -1.98
CA TYR A 48 7.28 6.40 -2.58
C TYR A 48 7.23 5.37 -3.71
N LYS A 49 8.40 5.10 -4.32
CA LYS A 49 8.57 4.07 -5.34
C LYS A 49 8.57 2.67 -4.72
N SER A 50 9.33 2.47 -3.63
CA SER A 50 9.28 1.25 -2.83
C SER A 50 8.07 1.22 -1.90
N CYS A 51 7.55 0.05 -1.56
CA CYS A 51 6.58 -0.07 -0.46
C CYS A 51 7.27 0.37 0.84
N PHE A 52 6.69 1.33 1.56
CA PHE A 52 7.17 1.65 2.91
C PHE A 52 6.07 1.37 3.92
N CYS A 53 6.52 0.72 5.00
CA CYS A 53 5.78 0.39 6.20
C CYS A 53 4.89 -0.86 6.21
N HIS A 54 4.62 -1.29 7.45
CA HIS A 54 3.81 -2.44 7.83
C HIS A 54 2.33 -2.23 7.49
N ILE A 55 1.76 -3.21 6.79
CA ILE A 55 0.38 -3.28 6.31
C ILE A 55 -0.67 -3.11 7.45
N GLU A 56 -0.30 -3.42 8.69
CA GLU A 56 -1.16 -3.28 9.88
C GLU A 56 -1.18 -1.86 10.49
N LYS A 57 -0.34 -0.92 10.01
CA LYS A 57 -0.22 0.46 10.54
C LYS A 57 -0.41 1.49 9.42
N ASP A 58 0.27 2.65 9.50
CA ASP A 58 0.31 3.59 8.39
C ASP A 58 1.27 3.08 7.33
N PHE A 59 0.74 2.81 6.14
CA PHE A 59 1.51 2.25 5.04
C PHE A 59 1.16 2.89 3.70
N TRP A 60 2.10 2.74 2.77
CA TRP A 60 1.95 3.06 1.35
C TRP A 60 2.40 1.86 0.53
N LEU A 61 1.53 1.38 -0.37
CA LEU A 61 1.77 0.17 -1.15
C LEU A 61 2.95 0.31 -2.13
N GLY A 62 3.25 1.53 -2.59
CA GLY A 62 4.31 1.80 -3.56
C GLY A 62 3.78 1.89 -5.00
N TYR A 63 4.33 2.83 -5.78
CA TYR A 63 3.86 3.11 -7.14
C TYR A 63 3.99 1.90 -8.09
N ASP A 64 5.11 1.17 -8.00
CA ASP A 64 5.38 0.01 -8.86
C ASP A 64 4.37 -1.13 -8.65
N LYS A 65 3.75 -1.22 -7.47
CA LYS A 65 2.72 -2.20 -7.15
C LYS A 65 1.31 -1.75 -7.55
N ILE A 66 1.06 -0.43 -7.55
CA ILE A 66 -0.23 0.16 -7.97
C ILE A 66 -0.36 0.16 -9.50
N PHE A 67 0.74 0.40 -10.21
CA PHE A 67 0.77 0.41 -11.68
C PHE A 67 0.78 -0.99 -12.31
N ALA A 68 1.03 -2.03 -11.51
CA ALA A 68 1.19 -3.41 -11.97
C ALA A 68 -0.07 -3.96 -12.64
#